data_AF-A0A222G324-F1
#
_entry.id   AF-A0A222G324-F1
#
_cell.length_a   1.000
_cell.length_b   1.000
_cell.length_c   1.000
_cell.angle_alpha   90.00
_cell.angle_beta   90.00
_cell.angle_gamma   90.00
#
_symmetry.space_group_name_H-M   'P 1'
#
loop_
_entity.id
_entity.type
_entity.pdbx_description
1 polymer ?
#
loop_
_entity_poly.entity_id
_entity_poly.type
_entity_poly.pdbx_seq_one_letter_code
_entity_poly.pdbx_strand_id
1 'polypeptide(L)'
;MIKNLVIIVSSVVFFSACSSSNNACEDVTLASEQIQQCQSLHKQIINTKNKPIMRTELERRYQQDCIDIRYYRDDKQAGVCGNKKEVAESQELNK
;
A
#
# COMPACT_ATOMS: atom_id res chain seq x y z
N MET A 1 -22.77 -10.49 41.78
CA MET A 1 -22.86 -9.41 40.77
C MET A 1 -21.50 -9.00 40.21
N ILE A 2 -20.45 -8.84 41.04
CA ILE A 2 -19.08 -8.46 40.60
C ILE A 2 -18.46 -9.43 39.58
N LYS A 3 -18.63 -10.75 39.78
CA LYS A 3 -18.07 -11.78 38.88
C LYS A 3 -18.59 -11.69 37.43
N ASN A 4 -19.86 -11.30 37.24
CA ASN A 4 -20.43 -11.10 35.90
C ASN A 4 -19.91 -9.80 35.28
N LEU A 5 -19.66 -8.77 36.10
CA LEU A 5 -19.08 -7.50 35.67
C LEU A 5 -17.65 -7.67 35.15
N VAL A 6 -16.84 -8.51 35.82
CA VAL A 6 -15.46 -8.82 35.38
C VAL A 6 -15.44 -9.55 34.05
N ILE A 7 -16.37 -10.48 33.82
CA ILE A 7 -16.45 -11.24 32.55
C ILE A 7 -16.86 -10.31 31.40
N ILE A 8 -17.83 -9.43 31.62
CA ILE A 8 -18.28 -8.46 30.61
C ILE A 8 -17.14 -7.50 30.24
N VAL A 9 -16.47 -6.90 31.22
CA VAL A 9 -15.36 -5.97 30.97
C VAL A 9 -14.20 -6.63 30.23
N SER A 10 -13.87 -7.89 30.58
CA SER A 10 -12.82 -8.63 29.89
C SER A 10 -13.16 -8.88 28.41
N SER A 11 -14.41 -9.23 28.10
CA SER A 11 -14.83 -9.47 26.71
C SER A 11 -14.75 -8.22 25.82
N VAL A 12 -15.11 -7.04 26.35
CA VAL A 12 -15.09 -5.78 25.58
C VAL A 12 -13.67 -5.35 25.19
N VAL A 13 -12.67 -5.64 26.03
CA VAL A 13 -11.26 -5.30 25.76
C VAL A 13 -10.64 -6.23 24.71
N PHE A 14 -11.09 -7.49 24.60
CA PHE A 14 -10.58 -8.42 23.58
C PHE A 14 -11.09 -8.10 22.16
N PHE A 15 -12.31 -7.55 22.01
CA PHE A 15 -12.86 -7.24 20.69
C PHE A 15 -12.37 -5.92 20.08
N SER A 16 -11.79 -5.01 20.88
CA SER A 16 -11.27 -3.74 20.35
C SER A 16 -9.92 -3.88 19.61
N ALA A 17 -9.24 -5.02 19.72
CA ALA A 17 -7.97 -5.29 19.04
C ALA A 17 -8.12 -5.80 17.58
N CYS A 18 -9.33 -6.15 17.12
CA CYS A 18 -9.52 -6.77 15.80
C CYS A 18 -9.87 -5.82 14.64
N SER A 19 -10.02 -4.50 14.84
CA SER A 19 -10.50 -3.59 13.78
C SER A 19 -9.55 -2.46 13.35
N SER A 20 -8.28 -2.49 13.75
CA SER A 20 -7.34 -1.43 13.32
C SER A 20 -6.76 -1.72 11.92
N SER A 21 -7.55 -1.47 10.87
CA SER A 21 -7.03 -1.31 9.50
C SER A 21 -6.75 0.16 9.22
N ASN A 22 -5.85 0.78 9.99
CA ASN A 22 -5.65 2.24 9.94
C ASN A 22 -5.03 2.77 8.64
N ASN A 23 -4.51 1.91 7.74
CA ASN A 23 -3.95 2.30 6.45
C ASN A 23 -4.42 1.36 5.33
N ALA A 24 -5.72 1.36 5.03
CA ALA A 24 -6.28 0.58 3.91
C ALA A 24 -5.83 1.09 2.53
N CYS A 25 -5.25 2.29 2.47
CA CYS A 25 -4.76 2.95 1.27
C CYS A 25 -3.29 3.31 1.43
N GLU A 26 -2.50 3.08 0.39
CA GLU A 26 -1.11 3.49 0.33
C GLU A 26 -0.97 5.02 0.45
N ASP A 27 0.13 5.44 1.06
CA ASP A 27 0.52 6.84 1.09
C ASP A 27 0.96 7.28 -0.32
N VAL A 28 0.36 8.36 -0.82
CA VAL A 28 0.64 8.93 -2.15
C VAL A 28 2.12 9.34 -2.27
N THR A 29 2.73 9.79 -1.19
CA THR A 29 4.15 10.16 -1.17
C THR A 29 5.04 8.93 -1.37
N LEU A 30 4.81 7.86 -0.62
CA LEU A 30 5.52 6.59 -0.75
C LEU A 30 5.35 5.99 -2.16
N ALA A 31 4.13 5.98 -2.69
CA ALA A 31 3.87 5.51 -4.05
C ALA A 31 4.63 6.35 -5.10
N SER A 32 4.69 7.67 -4.92
CA SER A 32 5.41 8.56 -5.84
C SER A 32 6.92 8.34 -5.83
N GLU A 33 7.52 8.12 -4.66
CA GLU A 33 8.94 7.82 -4.50
C GLU A 33 9.30 6.49 -5.17
N GLN A 34 8.49 5.45 -4.97
CA GLN A 34 8.67 4.16 -5.63
C GLN A 34 8.59 4.27 -7.16
N ILE A 35 7.66 5.07 -7.69
CA ILE A 35 7.56 5.33 -9.13
C ILE A 35 8.83 6.03 -9.66
N GLN A 36 9.35 7.02 -8.94
CA GLN A 36 10.59 7.71 -9.33
C GLN A 36 11.79 6.75 -9.36
N GLN A 37 11.91 5.86 -8.38
CA GLN A 37 12.94 4.83 -8.35
C GLN A 37 12.83 3.88 -9.56
N CYS A 38 11.61 3.43 -9.86
CA CYS A 38 11.33 2.59 -11.02
C CYS A 38 11.66 3.27 -12.35
N GLN A 39 11.39 4.57 -12.49
CA GLN A 39 11.78 5.34 -13.67
C GLN A 39 13.30 5.45 -13.81
N SER A 40 14.01 5.70 -12.71
CA SER A 40 15.47 5.73 -12.70
C SER A 40 16.07 4.38 -13.12
N LEU A 41 15.54 3.29 -12.57
CA LEU A 41 15.98 1.93 -12.90
C LEU A 41 15.73 1.60 -14.38
N HIS A 42 14.57 1.98 -14.92
CA HIS A 42 14.27 1.79 -16.33
C HIS A 42 15.23 2.56 -17.25
N LYS A 43 15.59 3.79 -16.90
CA LYS A 43 16.62 4.56 -17.63
C LYS A 43 17.98 3.84 -17.61
N GLN A 44 18.35 3.21 -16.50
CA GLN A 44 19.59 2.43 -16.42
C GLN A 44 19.57 1.22 -17.37
N ILE A 45 18.45 0.50 -17.46
CA ILE A 45 18.27 -0.60 -18.43
C ILE A 45 18.51 -0.10 -19.86
N ILE A 46 17.86 1.01 -20.25
CA ILE A 46 17.99 1.61 -21.59
C ILE A 46 19.44 2.04 -21.89
N ASN A 47 20.16 2.53 -20.90
CA ASN A 47 21.54 3.00 -21.06
C ASN A 47 22.57 1.85 -21.06
N THR A 48 22.18 0.61 -20.70
CA THR A 48 23.09 -0.54 -20.53
C THR A 48 23.15 -1.44 -21.79
N LYS A 49 22.92 -0.87 -22.99
CA LYS A 49 22.79 -1.61 -24.27
C LYS A 49 23.92 -2.59 -24.61
N ASN A 50 25.13 -2.36 -24.11
CA ASN A 50 26.33 -3.14 -24.48
C ASN A 50 26.86 -4.04 -23.35
N LYS A 51 26.09 -4.24 -22.28
CA LYS A 51 26.48 -5.11 -21.15
C LYS A 51 25.35 -6.11 -20.86
N PRO A 52 25.26 -7.23 -21.59
CA PRO A 52 24.13 -8.16 -21.53
C PRO A 52 23.83 -8.66 -20.12
N ILE A 53 24.85 -9.12 -19.38
CA ILE A 53 24.70 -9.63 -18.01
C ILE A 53 24.14 -8.56 -17.08
N MET A 54 24.68 -7.34 -17.16
CA MET A 54 24.19 -6.22 -16.34
C MET A 54 22.77 -5.83 -16.70
N ARG A 55 22.43 -5.85 -18.00
CA ARG A 55 21.07 -5.55 -18.46
C ARG A 55 20.07 -6.57 -17.93
N THR A 56 20.40 -7.87 -18.00
CA THR A 56 19.56 -8.94 -17.47
C THR A 56 19.30 -8.78 -15.97
N GLU A 57 20.33 -8.44 -15.19
CA GLU A 57 20.14 -8.20 -13.76
C GLU A 57 19.30 -6.95 -13.45
N LEU A 58 19.47 -5.88 -14.23
CA LEU A 58 18.64 -4.68 -14.08
C LEU A 58 17.17 -4.95 -14.47
N GLU A 59 16.94 -5.71 -15.53
CA GLU A 59 15.59 -6.16 -15.96
C GLU A 59 14.94 -7.03 -14.89
N ARG A 60 15.69 -7.97 -14.30
CA ARG A 60 15.23 -8.81 -13.19
C ARG A 60 14.85 -7.98 -11.96
N ARG A 61 15.66 -6.98 -11.59
CA ARG A 61 15.35 -6.04 -10.50
C ARG A 61 14.10 -5.22 -10.80
N TYR A 62 13.97 -4.70 -12.03
CA TYR A 62 12.80 -3.93 -12.43
C TYR A 62 11.52 -4.77 -12.34
N GLN A 63 11.55 -6.03 -12.78
CA GLN A 63 10.41 -6.93 -12.67
C GLN A 63 9.99 -7.12 -11.20
N GLN A 64 10.94 -7.45 -10.32
CA GLN A 64 10.66 -7.68 -8.91
C GLN A 64 10.18 -6.42 -8.20
N ASP A 65 10.94 -5.33 -8.34
CA ASP A 65 10.76 -4.13 -7.52
C ASP A 65 9.60 -3.25 -8.01
N CYS A 66 9.30 -3.27 -9.32
CA CYS A 66 8.35 -2.34 -9.94
C CYS A 66 7.07 -2.99 -10.48
N ILE A 67 7.13 -4.24 -10.94
CA ILE A 67 6.00 -4.91 -11.58
C ILE A 67 5.34 -5.88 -10.59
N ASP A 68 6.06 -6.89 -10.12
CA ASP A 68 5.50 -7.97 -9.29
C ASP A 68 4.95 -7.44 -7.96
N ILE A 69 5.66 -6.47 -7.35
CA ILE A 69 5.25 -5.81 -6.10
C ILE A 69 3.95 -5.01 -6.25
N ARG A 70 3.69 -4.42 -7.42
CA ARG A 70 2.53 -3.54 -7.64
C ARG A 70 1.36 -4.22 -8.34
N TYR A 71 1.60 -5.26 -9.13
CA TYR A 71 0.58 -6.00 -9.88
C TYR A 71 -0.63 -6.37 -9.01
N TYR A 72 -0.40 -6.91 -7.82
CA TYR A 72 -1.49 -7.28 -6.91
C TYR A 72 -1.99 -6.15 -6.01
N ARG A 73 -1.21 -5.09 -5.83
CA ARG A 73 -1.51 -3.99 -4.90
C ARG A 73 -2.44 -2.98 -5.55
N ASP A 74 -2.09 -2.54 -6.75
CA ASP A 74 -2.81 -1.47 -7.46
C ASP A 74 -4.25 -1.93 -7.80
N ASP A 75 -4.42 -3.19 -8.22
CA ASP A 75 -5.72 -3.81 -8.51
C ASP A 75 -6.65 -3.86 -7.28
N LYS A 76 -6.09 -4.11 -6.09
CA LYS A 76 -6.85 -4.13 -4.83
C LYS A 76 -7.12 -2.73 -4.30
N GLN A 77 -6.22 -1.79 -4.57
CA GLN A 77 -6.32 -0.42 -4.10
C GLN A 77 -7.45 0.35 -4.77
N ALA A 78 -7.73 0.11 -6.06
CA ALA A 78 -8.88 0.71 -6.74
C ALA A 78 -10.22 0.34 -6.07
N GLY A 79 -10.37 -0.92 -5.64
CA GLY A 79 -11.58 -1.40 -4.96
C GLY A 79 -11.74 -0.94 -3.52
N VAL A 80 -10.68 -0.46 -2.88
CA VAL A 80 -10.66 -0.04 -1.45
C VAL A 80 -10.56 1.48 -1.29
N CYS A 81 -9.91 2.16 -2.24
CA CYS A 81 -9.51 3.57 -2.12
C CYS A 81 -10.00 4.46 -3.27
N GLY A 82 -10.69 3.91 -4.28
CA GLY A 82 -11.08 4.61 -5.51
C GLY A 82 -11.94 5.87 -5.30
N ASN A 83 -12.65 5.97 -4.17
CA ASN A 83 -13.54 7.07 -3.79
C ASN A 83 -13.10 7.81 -2.51
N LYS A 84 -11.85 7.60 -2.05
CA LYS A 84 -11.35 8.21 -0.79
C LYS A 84 -11.46 9.74 -0.78
N LYS A 85 -11.25 10.39 -1.94
CA LYS A 85 -11.34 11.84 -2.09
C LYS A 85 -12.78 12.34 -1.96
N GLU A 86 -13.73 11.67 -2.62
CA GLU A 86 -15.15 12.01 -2.60
C GLU A 86 -15.76 11.82 -1.20
N VAL A 87 -15.33 10.79 -0.47
CA VAL A 87 -15.75 10.53 0.92
C VAL A 87 -15.19 11.60 1.86
N ALA A 88 -13.93 12.00 1.72
CA ALA A 88 -13.33 13.06 2.54
C ALA A 88 -14.03 14.42 2.31
N GLU A 89 -14.26 14.80 1.05
CA GLU A 89 -14.98 16.02 0.70
C GLU A 89 -16.43 16.00 1.23
N SER A 90 -17.10 14.84 1.18
CA SER A 90 -18.45 14.69 1.75
C SER A 90 -18.50 14.83 3.27
N GLN A 91 -17.44 14.43 3.98
CA GLN A 91 -17.35 14.57 5.44
C GLN A 91 -17.08 16.00 5.89
N GLU A 92 -16.30 16.77 5.12
CA GLU A 92 -16.07 18.20 5.39
C GLU A 92 -17.32 19.05 5.14
N LEU A 93 -18.13 18.70 4.14
CA LEU A 93 -19.39 19.40 3.84
C LEU A 93 -20.51 19.13 4.88
N ASN A 94 -20.39 18.07 5.67
CA ASN A 94 -21.34 17.72 6.74
C ASN A 94 -20.90 18.20 8.14
N LYS A 95 -19.85 19.03 8.22
CA LYS A 95 -19.38 19.71 9.44
C LYS A 95 -19.74 21.18 9.41
#